data_AF-A0A2G2HLC3-F1
#
_entry.id   AF-A0A2G2HLC3-F1
#
_cell.length_a   1.000
_cell.length_b   1.000
_cell.length_c   1.000
_cell.angle_alpha   90.00
_cell.angle_beta   90.00
_cell.angle_gamma   90.00
#
_symmetry.space_group_name_H-M   'P 1'
#
loop_
_entity.id
_entity.type
_entity.pdbx_description
1 polymer ?
#
loop_
_entity_poly.entity_id
_entity_poly.type
_entity_poly.pdbx_seq_one_letter_code
_entity_poly.pdbx_strand_id
1 'polypeptide(L)'
;MKINQNSDNSIHLSIKKGLIFLNANQLKSGEFISYRSTDPKMIEDCEFDSSPFPTALICYCLSFSEEDISKKMIENAIQFLLSEMEANGIWRYWTKQHQYHGNIPPDLDDIACVSSVLKQNNITFPNNEKILLANRNNNDLFYTWIVPRLRLPKGLSHWKVAMREGLKPFNLYYFWKLNESKPNDIDGVVNANVLNYLGESKETESVVKYLMDIVRNDKEENCDKWHLSKYNYYYFLSKNYYAGIHSLSPVREICIRKILSDVNNNGTIGKNILETALAICTLLNWSSNSEAIQKGVNAILQEQTEFGNWKILPFYYGGPKKYFGWGSKEITTAFCLEALTRYIKENKKTKYI
;
A
#
# COMPACT_ATOMS: atom_id res chain seq x y z
N MET A 1 0.39 16.89 -24.47
CA MET A 1 1.22 15.88 -25.17
C MET A 1 0.28 15.03 -26.03
N LYS A 2 0.47 14.94 -27.35
CA LYS A 2 -0.44 14.16 -28.23
C LYS A 2 0.04 12.71 -28.29
N ILE A 3 -0.65 11.81 -27.60
CA ILE A 3 -0.46 10.36 -27.76
C ILE A 3 -0.97 9.95 -29.14
N ASN A 4 -0.21 9.13 -29.88
CA ASN A 4 -0.61 8.57 -31.16
C ASN A 4 -1.79 7.60 -30.94
N GLN A 5 -2.79 7.55 -31.82
CA GLN A 5 -3.98 6.67 -31.66
C GLN A 5 -3.58 5.19 -31.48
N ASN A 6 -2.46 4.77 -32.08
CA ASN A 6 -1.92 3.42 -31.91
C ASN A 6 -1.41 3.14 -30.48
N SER A 7 -0.82 4.13 -29.81
CA SER A 7 -0.37 3.98 -28.42
C SER A 7 -1.53 3.96 -27.42
N ASP A 8 -2.58 4.77 -27.63
CA ASP A 8 -3.79 4.73 -26.79
C ASP A 8 -4.44 3.32 -26.85
N ASN A 9 -4.53 2.74 -28.05
CA ASN A 9 -5.04 1.37 -28.24
C ASN A 9 -4.18 0.31 -27.54
N SER A 10 -2.84 0.44 -27.58
CA SER A 10 -1.95 -0.51 -26.89
C SER A 10 -2.11 -0.48 -25.37
N ILE A 11 -2.32 0.70 -24.77
CA ILE A 11 -2.51 0.82 -23.33
C ILE A 11 -3.86 0.21 -22.93
N HIS A 12 -4.93 0.50 -23.68
CA HIS A 12 -6.24 -0.11 -23.42
C HIS A 12 -6.20 -1.65 -23.49
N LEU A 13 -5.50 -2.20 -24.50
CA LEU A 13 -5.33 -3.65 -24.61
C LEU A 13 -4.52 -4.21 -23.43
N SER A 14 -3.44 -3.52 -23.02
CA SER A 14 -2.62 -3.90 -21.88
C SER A 14 -3.43 -3.93 -20.57
N ILE A 15 -4.23 -2.89 -20.32
CA ILE A 15 -5.13 -2.81 -19.17
C ILE A 15 -6.11 -3.99 -19.17
N LYS A 16 -6.76 -4.25 -20.31
CA LYS A 16 -7.72 -5.35 -20.43
C LYS A 16 -7.07 -6.71 -20.13
N LYS A 17 -5.87 -6.97 -20.66
CA LYS A 17 -5.13 -8.21 -20.39
C LYS A 17 -4.79 -8.36 -18.91
N GLY A 18 -4.31 -7.30 -18.26
CA GLY A 18 -3.99 -7.35 -16.83
C GLY A 18 -5.22 -7.54 -15.94
N LEU A 19 -6.36 -6.92 -16.27
CA LEU A 19 -7.62 -7.14 -15.55
C LEU A 19 -8.12 -8.59 -15.71
N ILE A 20 -8.02 -9.18 -16.91
CA ILE A 20 -8.34 -10.59 -17.14
C ILE A 20 -7.43 -11.50 -16.30
N PHE A 21 -6.13 -11.20 -16.26
CA PHE A 21 -5.18 -11.94 -15.43
C PHE A 21 -5.57 -11.88 -13.95
N LEU A 22 -5.79 -10.68 -13.40
CA LEU A 22 -6.15 -10.53 -11.98
C LEU A 22 -7.46 -11.26 -11.66
N ASN A 23 -8.47 -11.15 -12.53
CA ASN A 23 -9.75 -11.81 -12.31
C ASN A 23 -9.63 -13.35 -12.32
N ALA A 24 -8.77 -13.89 -13.19
CA ALA A 24 -8.51 -15.32 -13.26
C ALA A 24 -7.70 -15.85 -12.04
N ASN A 25 -6.97 -14.97 -11.34
CA ASN A 25 -6.12 -15.33 -10.20
C ASN A 25 -6.67 -14.86 -8.84
N GLN A 26 -7.83 -14.18 -8.81
CA GLN A 26 -8.54 -13.91 -7.56
C GLN A 26 -9.09 -15.25 -7.02
N LEU A 27 -8.81 -15.54 -5.75
CA LEU A 27 -9.26 -16.76 -5.11
C LEU A 27 -10.78 -16.73 -4.91
N LYS A 28 -11.39 -17.92 -4.74
CA LYS A 28 -12.83 -18.05 -4.46
C LYS A 28 -13.26 -17.31 -3.18
N SER A 29 -12.35 -17.11 -2.23
CA SER A 29 -12.57 -16.32 -1.03
C SER A 29 -12.74 -14.83 -1.32
N GLY A 30 -12.23 -14.34 -2.46
CA GLY A 30 -12.09 -12.92 -2.79
C GLY A 30 -10.68 -12.36 -2.56
N GLU A 31 -9.80 -13.14 -1.93
CA GLU A 31 -8.40 -12.80 -1.71
C GLU A 31 -7.60 -12.78 -3.02
N PHE A 32 -6.62 -11.88 -3.09
CA PHE A 32 -5.56 -11.95 -4.09
C PHE A 32 -4.31 -12.62 -3.53
N ILE A 33 -3.67 -13.42 -4.37
CA ILE A 33 -2.48 -14.19 -4.00
C ILE A 33 -1.33 -13.24 -3.62
N SER A 34 -0.71 -13.53 -2.48
CA SER A 34 0.57 -12.98 -2.05
C SER A 34 1.51 -14.13 -1.71
N TYR A 35 2.79 -13.99 -2.06
CA TYR A 35 3.82 -14.93 -1.70
C TYR A 35 4.77 -14.33 -0.69
N ARG A 36 5.29 -15.17 0.19
CA ARG A 36 6.47 -14.94 1.01
C ARG A 36 7.65 -15.71 0.41
N SER A 37 8.85 -15.15 0.42
CA SER A 37 10.06 -15.85 0.01
C SER A 37 11.24 -15.49 0.91
N THR A 38 12.16 -16.45 1.10
CA THR A 38 13.46 -16.19 1.74
C THR A 38 14.49 -15.60 0.77
N ASP A 39 14.26 -15.71 -0.54
CA ASP A 39 15.03 -15.01 -1.55
C ASP A 39 14.58 -13.54 -1.60
N PRO A 40 15.46 -12.57 -1.31
CA PRO A 40 15.12 -11.15 -1.36
C PRO A 40 14.67 -10.66 -2.75
N LYS A 41 14.97 -11.41 -3.82
CA LYS A 41 14.50 -11.11 -5.19
C LYS A 41 13.20 -11.82 -5.55
N MET A 42 12.72 -12.73 -4.70
CA MET A 42 11.52 -13.55 -4.93
C MET A 42 11.56 -14.35 -6.25
N ILE A 43 12.74 -14.87 -6.61
CA ILE A 43 12.93 -15.76 -7.76
C ILE A 43 12.65 -17.21 -7.34
N GLU A 44 13.07 -17.57 -6.13
CA GLU A 44 12.94 -18.91 -5.56
C GLU A 44 12.08 -18.88 -4.27
N ASP A 45 11.77 -20.06 -3.73
CA ASP A 45 11.12 -20.27 -2.42
C ASP A 45 9.86 -19.43 -2.15
N CYS A 46 9.05 -19.19 -3.19
CA CYS A 46 7.79 -18.47 -3.05
C CYS A 46 6.69 -19.37 -2.48
N GLU A 47 6.34 -19.13 -1.22
CA GLU A 47 5.26 -19.80 -0.51
C GLU A 47 4.04 -18.89 -0.42
N PHE A 48 2.85 -19.43 -0.69
CA PHE A 48 1.61 -18.65 -0.53
C PHE A 48 1.46 -18.22 0.93
N ASP A 49 1.21 -16.93 1.16
CA ASP A 49 1.02 -16.37 2.50
C ASP A 49 -0.23 -15.48 2.51
N SER A 50 -1.28 -15.96 3.19
CA SER A 50 -2.63 -15.41 3.12
C SER A 50 -2.77 -14.18 4.03
N SER A 51 -3.19 -13.05 3.46
CA SER A 51 -3.21 -11.75 4.13
C SER A 51 -4.28 -10.79 3.58
N PRO A 52 -5.03 -10.08 4.45
CA PRO A 52 -5.90 -8.98 4.04
C PRO A 52 -5.15 -7.81 3.38
N PHE A 53 -3.92 -7.53 3.78
CA PHE A 53 -3.18 -6.33 3.36
C PHE A 53 -2.92 -6.25 1.84
N PRO A 54 -2.30 -7.25 1.18
CA PRO A 54 -2.14 -7.25 -0.27
C PRO A 54 -3.46 -7.08 -1.02
N THR A 55 -4.52 -7.74 -0.53
CA THR A 55 -5.86 -7.66 -1.14
C THR A 55 -6.41 -6.24 -1.04
N ALA A 56 -6.23 -5.53 0.08
CA ALA A 56 -6.63 -4.14 0.21
C ALA A 56 -5.86 -3.21 -0.75
N LEU A 57 -4.55 -3.42 -0.90
CA LEU A 57 -3.74 -2.63 -1.84
C LEU A 57 -4.20 -2.83 -3.29
N ILE A 58 -4.44 -4.08 -3.70
CA ILE A 58 -4.91 -4.41 -5.04
C ILE A 58 -6.32 -3.83 -5.27
N CYS A 59 -7.21 -3.96 -4.29
CA CYS A 59 -8.55 -3.39 -4.34
C CYS A 59 -8.52 -1.85 -4.54
N TYR A 60 -7.62 -1.15 -3.84
CA TYR A 60 -7.39 0.27 -4.07
C TYR A 60 -6.93 0.57 -5.50
N CYS A 61 -5.94 -0.17 -6.03
CA CYS A 61 -5.46 0.01 -7.41
C CYS A 61 -6.58 -0.19 -8.45
N LEU A 62 -7.42 -1.22 -8.24
CA LEU A 62 -8.53 -1.57 -9.12
C LEU A 62 -9.62 -0.48 -9.16
N SER A 63 -9.75 0.31 -8.10
CA SER A 63 -10.76 1.38 -8.01
C SER A 63 -10.61 2.49 -9.05
N PHE A 64 -9.43 2.59 -9.69
CA PHE A 64 -9.21 3.53 -10.78
C PHE A 64 -9.78 3.05 -12.12
N SER A 65 -10.08 1.76 -12.27
CA SER A 65 -10.68 1.19 -13.48
C SER A 65 -12.21 1.24 -13.42
N GLU A 66 -12.84 1.64 -14.52
CA GLU A 66 -14.30 1.71 -14.66
C GLU A 66 -14.92 0.45 -15.27
N GLU A 67 -14.07 -0.52 -15.65
CA GLU A 67 -14.47 -1.79 -16.25
C GLU A 67 -15.26 -2.66 -15.26
N ASP A 68 -16.30 -3.34 -15.74
CA ASP A 68 -17.17 -4.14 -14.88
C ASP A 68 -16.45 -5.33 -14.24
N ILE A 69 -15.45 -5.90 -14.93
CA ILE A 69 -14.57 -6.93 -14.35
C ILE A 69 -13.82 -6.41 -13.12
N SER A 70 -13.44 -5.13 -13.10
CA SER A 70 -12.78 -4.50 -11.96
C SER A 70 -13.74 -4.37 -10.78
N LYS A 71 -14.96 -3.88 -11.04
CA LYS A 71 -16.02 -3.75 -10.02
C LYS A 71 -16.31 -5.11 -9.38
N LYS A 72 -16.39 -6.17 -10.19
CA LYS A 72 -16.66 -7.51 -9.66
C LYS A 72 -15.54 -8.03 -8.76
N MET A 73 -14.29 -7.82 -9.15
CA MET A 73 -13.14 -8.16 -8.31
C MET A 73 -13.13 -7.37 -6.99
N ILE A 74 -13.46 -6.08 -7.04
CA ILE A 74 -13.57 -5.21 -5.86
C ILE A 74 -14.66 -5.71 -4.91
N GLU A 75 -15.84 -6.06 -5.42
CA GLU A 75 -16.92 -6.64 -4.61
C GLU A 75 -16.45 -7.90 -3.87
N ASN A 76 -15.82 -8.84 -4.58
CA ASN A 76 -15.31 -10.07 -3.98
C ASN A 76 -14.23 -9.78 -2.92
N ALA A 77 -13.31 -8.85 -3.21
CA ALA A 77 -12.26 -8.44 -2.28
C ALA A 77 -12.87 -7.79 -1.01
N ILE A 78 -13.91 -6.97 -1.15
CA ILE A 78 -14.63 -6.40 -0.01
C ILE A 78 -15.26 -7.50 0.86
N GLN A 79 -15.88 -8.51 0.25
CA GLN A 79 -16.44 -9.64 1.02
C GLN A 79 -15.37 -10.39 1.81
N PHE A 80 -14.22 -10.64 1.19
CA PHE A 80 -13.05 -11.20 1.88
C PHE A 80 -12.58 -10.32 3.04
N LEU A 81 -12.37 -9.02 2.81
CA LEU A 81 -11.90 -8.10 3.85
C LEU A 81 -12.87 -8.03 5.04
N LEU A 82 -14.18 -8.07 4.78
CA LEU A 82 -15.21 -8.15 5.83
C LEU A 82 -15.19 -9.50 6.56
N SER A 83 -14.94 -10.61 5.87
CA SER A 83 -14.84 -11.93 6.51
C SER A 83 -13.64 -12.03 7.44
N GLU A 84 -12.54 -11.32 7.13
CA GLU A 84 -11.33 -11.27 7.95
C GLU A 84 -11.40 -10.27 9.11
N MET A 85 -12.43 -9.41 9.15
CA MET A 85 -12.60 -8.42 10.19
C MET A 85 -12.79 -9.06 11.58
N GLU A 86 -12.01 -8.59 12.55
CA GLU A 86 -12.16 -8.86 13.97
C GLU A 86 -13.09 -7.83 14.64
N ALA A 87 -13.46 -8.09 15.89
CA ALA A 87 -14.30 -7.19 16.67
C ALA A 87 -13.72 -5.77 16.73
N ASN A 88 -14.62 -4.78 16.63
CA ASN A 88 -14.30 -3.35 16.58
C ASN A 88 -13.62 -2.86 15.29
N GLY A 89 -13.76 -3.59 14.18
CA GLY A 89 -13.21 -3.15 12.89
C GLY A 89 -11.69 -3.23 12.90
N ILE A 90 -11.14 -4.37 13.29
CA ILE A 90 -9.70 -4.59 13.42
C ILE A 90 -9.29 -5.71 12.47
N TRP A 91 -8.08 -5.61 11.93
CA TRP A 91 -7.48 -6.62 11.07
C TRP A 91 -6.07 -6.92 11.56
N ARG A 92 -5.60 -8.11 11.22
CA ARG A 92 -4.21 -8.54 11.39
C ARG A 92 -3.65 -8.84 10.01
N TYR A 93 -2.33 -8.80 9.92
CA TYR A 93 -1.60 -9.23 8.75
C TYR A 93 -2.04 -10.59 8.20
N TRP A 94 -2.14 -11.61 9.04
CA TRP A 94 -2.53 -12.95 8.59
C TRP A 94 -4.04 -13.18 8.69
N THR A 95 -4.60 -13.90 7.72
CA THR A 95 -6.02 -14.30 7.73
C THR A 95 -6.35 -15.23 8.88
N LYS A 96 -7.63 -15.32 9.27
CA LYS A 96 -8.13 -16.15 10.38
C LYS A 96 -7.79 -17.63 10.23
N GLN A 97 -7.60 -18.10 9.01
CA GLN A 97 -7.25 -19.50 8.70
C GLN A 97 -5.74 -19.77 8.79
N HIS A 98 -4.92 -18.72 8.80
CA HIS A 98 -3.48 -18.87 8.86
C HIS A 98 -3.03 -19.32 10.26
N GLN A 99 -2.12 -20.30 10.32
CA GLN A 99 -1.66 -20.92 11.58
C GLN A 99 -1.05 -19.92 12.58
N TYR A 100 -0.53 -18.79 12.11
CA TYR A 100 0.09 -17.76 12.96
C TYR A 100 -0.80 -16.55 13.22
N HIS A 101 -2.07 -16.54 12.77
CA HIS A 101 -3.02 -15.45 12.97
C HIS A 101 -3.08 -14.97 14.43
N GLY A 102 -3.16 -15.90 15.37
CA GLY A 102 -3.24 -15.59 16.80
C GLY A 102 -1.93 -15.13 17.44
N ASN A 103 -0.82 -15.13 16.70
CA ASN A 103 0.53 -14.86 17.20
C ASN A 103 1.04 -13.46 16.83
N ILE A 104 0.50 -12.86 15.76
CA ILE A 104 0.82 -11.50 15.35
C ILE A 104 -0.19 -10.53 15.97
N PRO A 105 0.21 -9.43 16.62
CA PRO A 105 -0.73 -8.40 17.06
C PRO A 105 -1.41 -7.72 15.87
N PRO A 106 -2.60 -7.12 16.03
CA PRO A 106 -3.14 -6.21 15.03
C PRO A 106 -2.22 -5.01 14.84
N ASP A 107 -2.05 -4.59 13.60
CA ASP A 107 -1.22 -3.45 13.24
C ASP A 107 -2.00 -2.39 12.46
N LEU A 108 -1.49 -1.17 12.49
CA LEU A 108 -2.16 -0.01 11.92
C LEU A 108 -2.05 0.06 10.41
N ASP A 109 -1.14 -0.69 9.79
CA ASP A 109 -0.95 -0.67 8.34
C ASP A 109 -2.11 -1.43 7.68
N ASP A 110 -2.32 -2.67 8.12
CA ASP A 110 -3.46 -3.51 7.75
C ASP A 110 -4.79 -2.80 8.02
N ILE A 111 -4.98 -2.30 9.25
CA ILE A 111 -6.24 -1.67 9.64
C ILE A 111 -6.52 -0.43 8.78
N ALA A 112 -5.52 0.44 8.57
CA ALA A 112 -5.74 1.67 7.81
C ALA A 112 -5.96 1.40 6.32
N CYS A 113 -5.21 0.48 5.70
CA CYS A 113 -5.40 0.10 4.30
C CYS A 113 -6.79 -0.51 4.06
N VAL A 114 -7.20 -1.48 4.88
CA VAL A 114 -8.52 -2.11 4.75
C VAL A 114 -9.64 -1.10 5.01
N SER A 115 -9.55 -0.32 6.10
CA SER A 115 -10.57 0.67 6.45
C SER A 115 -10.73 1.75 5.38
N SER A 116 -9.64 2.17 4.73
CA SER A 116 -9.67 3.14 3.63
C SER A 116 -10.42 2.59 2.42
N VAL A 117 -10.16 1.34 2.04
CA VAL A 117 -10.85 0.68 0.92
C VAL A 117 -12.34 0.51 1.21
N LEU A 118 -12.70 0.09 2.41
CA LEU A 118 -14.10 -0.04 2.81
C LEU A 118 -14.82 1.30 2.78
N LYS A 119 -14.20 2.36 3.30
CA LYS A 119 -14.74 3.74 3.28
C LYS A 119 -14.88 4.28 1.85
N GLN A 120 -13.89 4.05 0.99
CA GLN A 120 -13.92 4.45 -0.43
C GLN A 120 -15.09 3.79 -1.19
N ASN A 121 -15.48 2.57 -0.79
CA ASN A 121 -16.57 1.83 -1.39
C ASN A 121 -17.90 1.97 -0.62
N ASN A 122 -18.01 2.96 0.29
CA ASN A 122 -19.21 3.22 1.09
C ASN A 122 -19.70 2.01 1.92
N ILE A 123 -18.78 1.14 2.33
CA ILE A 123 -19.08 -0.02 3.17
C ILE A 123 -19.06 0.42 4.63
N THR A 124 -20.14 0.11 5.36
CA THR A 124 -20.24 0.40 6.79
C THR A 124 -19.56 -0.71 7.61
N PHE A 125 -18.74 -0.31 8.58
CA PHE A 125 -18.08 -1.20 9.54
C PHE A 125 -17.92 -0.48 10.89
N PRO A 126 -17.61 -1.19 11.99
CA PRO A 126 -17.43 -0.54 13.29
C PRO A 126 -16.37 0.56 13.25
N ASN A 127 -16.68 1.74 13.80
CA ASN A 127 -15.73 2.85 13.84
C ASN A 127 -14.52 2.49 14.74
N ASN A 128 -13.35 2.36 14.11
CA ASN A 128 -12.08 2.05 14.75
C ASN A 128 -11.16 3.29 14.90
N GLU A 129 -11.58 4.48 14.45
CA GLU A 129 -10.77 5.70 14.46
C GLU A 129 -10.30 6.05 15.87
N LYS A 130 -11.18 5.90 16.87
CA LYS A 130 -10.85 6.11 18.29
C LYS A 130 -9.77 5.14 18.80
N ILE A 131 -9.70 3.94 18.23
CA ILE A 131 -8.67 2.95 18.59
C ILE A 131 -7.33 3.40 18.00
N LEU A 132 -7.30 3.81 16.72
CA LEU A 132 -6.10 4.32 16.07
C LEU A 132 -5.57 5.56 16.79
N LEU A 133 -6.43 6.55 17.05
CA LEU A 133 -6.09 7.78 17.78
C LEU A 133 -5.57 7.53 19.20
N ALA A 134 -5.91 6.41 19.81
CA ALA A 134 -5.39 6.01 21.10
C ALA A 134 -4.01 5.33 21.02
N ASN A 135 -3.62 4.77 19.87
CA ASN A 135 -2.34 4.10 19.65
C ASN A 135 -1.23 5.06 19.19
N ARG A 136 -1.05 6.17 19.92
CA ARG A 136 -0.03 7.21 19.62
C ARG A 136 1.02 7.35 20.71
N ASN A 137 2.22 7.77 20.30
CA ASN A 137 3.30 8.13 21.20
C ASN A 137 3.10 9.54 21.81
N ASN A 138 4.12 10.09 22.48
CA ASN A 138 4.06 11.43 23.08
C ASN A 138 4.20 12.58 22.05
N ASN A 139 4.62 12.28 20.83
CA ASN A 139 4.75 13.21 19.72
C ASN A 139 3.55 13.11 18.75
N ASP A 140 2.46 12.47 19.19
CA ASP A 140 1.25 12.19 18.41
C ASP A 140 1.48 11.37 17.12
N LEU A 141 2.58 10.62 17.04
CA LEU A 141 2.83 9.65 15.96
C LEU A 141 2.24 8.29 16.32
N PHE A 142 1.75 7.59 15.31
CA PHE A 142 1.13 6.29 15.48
C PHE A 142 2.17 5.19 15.62
N TYR A 143 1.95 4.31 16.59
CA TYR A 143 2.70 3.06 16.66
C TYR A 143 2.15 2.06 15.64
N THR A 144 3.02 1.21 15.10
CA THR A 144 2.60 0.17 14.16
C THR A 144 1.70 -0.87 14.84
N TRP A 145 2.05 -1.31 16.05
CA TRP A 145 1.35 -2.42 16.72
C TRP A 145 0.36 -1.95 17.79
N ILE A 146 -0.81 -2.59 17.87
CA ILE A 146 -1.77 -2.42 18.97
C ILE A 146 -1.48 -3.46 20.05
N VAL A 147 -0.86 -3.01 21.14
CA VAL A 147 -0.46 -3.85 22.27
C VAL A 147 -0.67 -3.13 23.60
N PRO A 148 -0.71 -3.82 24.75
CA PRO A 148 -0.75 -3.18 26.06
C PRO A 148 0.45 -2.25 26.26
N ARG A 149 0.19 -1.07 26.83
CA ARG A 149 1.22 -0.09 27.18
C ARG A 149 0.96 0.45 28.57
N LEU A 150 2.02 0.81 29.30
CA LEU A 150 1.93 1.39 30.65
C LEU A 150 1.29 2.78 30.66
N ARG A 151 1.28 3.47 29.52
CA ARG A 151 0.52 4.71 29.34
C ARG A 151 -0.95 4.35 29.22
N LEU A 152 -1.81 4.98 30.02
CA LEU A 152 -3.27 4.86 29.88
C LEU A 152 -3.72 5.56 28.58
N PRO A 153 -4.06 4.86 27.49
CA PRO A 153 -4.73 5.46 26.35
C PRO A 153 -6.06 6.06 26.80
N LYS A 154 -6.39 7.21 26.22
CA LYS A 154 -7.70 7.86 26.39
C LYS A 154 -8.75 7.08 25.58
N GLY A 155 -9.13 5.87 26.01
CA GLY A 155 -10.17 5.11 25.33
C GLY A 155 -10.35 3.67 25.79
N LEU A 156 -11.57 3.33 26.25
CA LEU A 156 -11.94 1.96 26.64
C LEU A 156 -11.87 0.97 25.46
N SER A 157 -12.17 1.41 24.23
CA SER A 157 -12.11 0.56 23.04
C SER A 157 -10.71 0.08 22.72
N HIS A 158 -9.71 0.97 22.80
CA HIS A 158 -8.30 0.60 22.63
C HIS A 158 -7.86 -0.42 23.69
N TRP A 159 -8.19 -0.19 24.96
CA TRP A 159 -7.85 -1.13 26.02
C TRP A 159 -8.50 -2.51 25.82
N LYS A 160 -9.74 -2.58 25.31
CA LYS A 160 -10.38 -3.86 24.99
C LYS A 160 -9.60 -4.65 23.94
N VAL A 161 -9.03 -4.00 22.93
CA VAL A 161 -8.21 -4.66 21.91
C VAL A 161 -6.84 -5.01 22.50
N ALA A 162 -6.14 -4.03 23.08
CA ALA A 162 -4.80 -4.21 23.63
C ALA A 162 -4.75 -5.29 24.73
N MET A 163 -5.69 -5.30 25.68
CA MET A 163 -5.71 -6.31 26.75
C MET A 163 -5.85 -7.73 26.20
N ARG A 164 -6.59 -7.95 25.11
CA ARG A 164 -6.70 -9.28 24.50
C ARG A 164 -5.34 -9.80 24.03
N GLU A 165 -4.47 -8.92 23.56
CA GLU A 165 -3.09 -9.26 23.23
C GLU A 165 -2.27 -9.51 24.49
N GLY A 166 -2.48 -8.71 25.55
CA GLY A 166 -1.85 -8.91 26.86
C GLY A 166 -2.15 -10.26 27.52
N LEU A 167 -3.29 -10.87 27.19
CA LEU A 167 -3.65 -12.22 27.64
C LEU A 167 -2.85 -13.33 26.94
N LYS A 168 -1.99 -13.00 25.97
CA LYS A 168 -1.15 -13.95 25.22
C LYS A 168 0.35 -13.64 25.39
N PRO A 169 0.88 -13.57 26.63
CA PRO A 169 2.24 -13.09 26.89
C PRO A 169 3.33 -13.93 26.22
N PHE A 170 3.16 -15.25 26.14
CA PHE A 170 4.10 -16.14 25.46
C PHE A 170 4.16 -15.89 23.95
N ASN A 171 3.00 -15.73 23.30
CA ASN A 171 2.94 -15.44 21.87
C ASN A 171 3.62 -14.11 21.55
N LEU A 172 3.32 -13.07 22.33
CA LEU A 172 3.97 -11.77 22.18
C LEU A 172 5.48 -11.87 22.37
N TYR A 173 5.94 -12.56 23.42
CA TYR A 173 7.37 -12.74 23.67
C TYR A 173 8.08 -13.41 22.49
N TYR A 174 7.54 -14.50 21.96
CA TYR A 174 8.11 -15.17 20.78
C TYR A 174 8.04 -14.28 19.54
N PHE A 175 6.93 -13.58 19.31
CA PHE A 175 6.79 -12.66 18.18
C PHE A 175 7.89 -11.61 18.18
N TRP A 176 8.11 -10.90 19.30
CA TRP A 176 9.14 -9.86 19.39
C TRP A 176 10.57 -10.41 19.35
N LYS A 177 10.78 -11.65 19.81
CA LYS A 177 12.12 -12.25 19.84
C LYS A 177 12.55 -12.81 18.48
N LEU A 178 11.59 -13.30 17.69
CA LEU A 178 11.84 -13.97 16.42
C LEU A 178 11.73 -13.04 15.21
N ASN A 179 11.08 -11.88 15.36
CA ASN A 179 10.92 -10.89 14.31
C ASN A 179 11.71 -9.62 14.62
N GLU A 180 11.98 -8.81 13.59
CA GLU A 180 12.64 -7.51 13.75
C GLU A 180 11.68 -6.41 14.27
N SER A 181 10.41 -6.76 14.46
CA SER A 181 9.35 -5.94 15.04
C SER A 181 9.66 -5.57 16.49
N LYS A 182 9.28 -4.35 16.89
CA LYS A 182 9.30 -3.92 18.28
C LYS A 182 7.97 -3.30 18.65
N PRO A 183 7.53 -3.43 19.92
CA PRO A 183 6.29 -2.83 20.38
C PRO A 183 6.20 -1.32 20.14
N ASN A 184 7.32 -0.61 20.09
CA ASN A 184 7.39 0.85 19.94
C ASN A 184 7.74 1.33 18.52
N ASP A 185 7.58 0.47 17.51
CA ASP A 185 7.83 0.85 16.12
C ASP A 185 6.92 1.99 15.67
N ILE A 186 7.54 2.95 14.96
CA ILE A 186 6.91 4.10 14.33
C ILE A 186 7.44 4.11 12.91
N ASP A 187 6.60 3.67 11.98
CA ASP A 187 6.98 3.47 10.59
C ASP A 187 6.36 4.57 9.71
N GLY A 188 7.16 5.11 8.78
CA GLY A 188 6.76 6.20 7.88
C GLY A 188 5.56 5.85 7.01
N VAL A 189 5.61 4.71 6.30
CA VAL A 189 4.50 4.27 5.45
C VAL A 189 3.24 3.95 6.26
N VAL A 190 3.37 3.31 7.42
CA VAL A 190 2.22 3.02 8.31
C VAL A 190 1.54 4.31 8.73
N ASN A 191 2.31 5.33 9.14
CA ASN A 191 1.76 6.64 9.49
C ASN A 191 1.13 7.34 8.27
N ALA A 192 1.67 7.15 7.06
CA ALA A 192 1.04 7.66 5.83
C ALA A 192 -0.29 6.95 5.53
N ASN A 193 -0.41 5.64 5.76
CA ASN A 193 -1.67 4.92 5.58
C ASN A 193 -2.72 5.32 6.63
N VAL A 194 -2.30 5.49 7.89
CA VAL A 194 -3.19 6.01 8.95
C VAL A 194 -3.68 7.42 8.63
N LEU A 195 -2.79 8.30 8.17
CA LEU A 195 -3.16 9.65 7.72
C LEU A 195 -4.17 9.60 6.57
N ASN A 196 -4.01 8.66 5.63
CA ASN A 196 -4.93 8.53 4.50
C ASN A 196 -6.33 8.11 4.95
N TYR A 197 -6.41 7.23 5.94
CA TYR A 197 -7.67 6.75 6.49
C TYR A 197 -8.39 7.81 7.34
N LEU A 198 -7.67 8.44 8.27
CA LEU A 198 -8.23 9.41 9.22
C LEU A 198 -8.45 10.80 8.60
N GLY A 199 -7.68 11.12 7.56
CA GLY A 199 -7.69 12.43 6.92
C GLY A 199 -6.88 13.48 7.66
N GLU A 200 -6.95 14.69 7.13
CA GLU A 200 -6.28 15.87 7.69
C GLU A 200 -7.10 16.48 8.82
N SER A 201 -6.53 16.52 10.02
CA SER A 201 -7.16 17.15 11.18
C SER A 201 -6.10 17.59 12.20
N LYS A 202 -6.55 18.22 13.30
CA LYS A 202 -5.66 18.58 14.41
C LYS A 202 -4.97 17.35 15.02
N GLU A 203 -5.64 16.20 15.01
CA GLU A 203 -5.11 14.94 15.53
C GLU A 203 -4.00 14.33 14.67
N THR A 204 -3.91 14.69 13.38
CA THR A 204 -2.95 14.16 12.41
C THR A 204 -1.88 15.18 11.98
N GLU A 205 -1.91 16.41 12.51
CA GLU A 205 -0.96 17.48 12.17
C GLU A 205 0.51 17.08 12.39
N SER A 206 0.81 16.43 13.52
CA SER A 206 2.17 15.95 13.82
C SER A 206 2.65 14.88 12.84
N VAL A 207 1.73 14.07 12.30
CA VAL A 207 2.05 13.05 11.28
C VAL A 207 2.40 13.72 9.97
N VAL A 208 1.64 14.74 9.54
CA VAL A 208 1.94 15.51 8.33
C VAL A 208 3.36 16.10 8.41
N LYS A 209 3.72 16.71 9.54
CA LYS A 209 5.08 17.25 9.79
C LYS A 209 6.14 16.15 9.71
N TYR A 210 5.92 15.03 10.40
CA TYR A 210 6.82 13.87 10.40
C TYR A 210 7.08 13.32 8.99
N LEU A 211 6.03 13.15 8.18
CA LEU A 211 6.16 12.66 6.81
C LEU A 211 6.93 13.65 5.90
N MET A 212 6.70 14.96 6.07
CA MET A 212 7.50 15.95 5.34
C MET A 212 8.98 15.92 5.75
N ASP A 213 9.26 15.73 7.05
CA ASP A 213 10.62 15.71 7.56
C ASP A 213 11.40 14.46 7.10
N ILE A 214 10.73 13.32 6.87
CA ILE A 214 11.36 12.17 6.22
C ILE A 214 11.92 12.57 4.84
N VAL A 215 11.15 13.32 4.03
CA VAL A 215 11.59 13.77 2.70
C VAL A 215 12.73 14.78 2.79
N ARG A 216 12.62 15.75 3.70
CA ARG A 216 13.62 16.82 3.86
C ARG A 216 14.97 16.32 4.35
N ASN A 217 14.99 15.20 5.06
CA ASN A 217 16.18 14.62 5.66
C ASN A 217 16.69 13.37 4.92
N ASP A 218 16.20 13.10 3.71
CA ASP A 218 16.62 11.96 2.88
C ASP A 218 16.48 10.58 3.58
N LYS A 219 15.39 10.40 4.32
CA LYS A 219 15.13 9.19 5.12
C LYS A 219 14.15 8.21 4.48
N GLU A 220 13.74 8.42 3.24
CA GLU A 220 12.65 7.67 2.60
C GLU A 220 12.88 6.15 2.50
N GLU A 221 14.14 5.71 2.40
CA GLU A 221 14.46 4.27 2.33
C GLU A 221 14.53 3.60 3.72
N ASN A 222 14.64 4.39 4.79
CA ASN A 222 14.90 3.92 6.15
C ASN A 222 13.86 4.41 7.17
N CYS A 223 12.75 4.99 6.71
CA CYS A 223 11.71 5.54 7.58
C CYS A 223 10.77 4.47 8.15
N ASP A 224 10.85 3.25 7.64
CA ASP A 224 10.08 2.11 8.09
C ASP A 224 10.90 0.82 7.95
N LYS A 225 10.46 -0.24 8.62
CA LYS A 225 11.11 -1.55 8.60
C LYS A 225 10.65 -2.47 7.48
N TRP A 226 9.55 -2.13 6.78
CA TRP A 226 8.75 -3.09 6.03
C TRP A 226 8.90 -2.89 4.52
N HIS A 227 8.82 -1.68 4.00
CA HIS A 227 8.86 -1.40 2.57
C HIS A 227 10.27 -1.18 2.03
N LEU A 228 11.14 -0.53 2.81
CA LEU A 228 12.57 -0.37 2.51
C LEU A 228 12.85 0.14 1.07
N SER A 229 11.96 1.00 0.58
CA SER A 229 11.93 1.53 -0.79
C SER A 229 11.37 2.94 -0.75
N LYS A 230 12.16 3.90 -1.24
CA LYS A 230 11.71 5.29 -1.37
C LYS A 230 10.49 5.42 -2.30
N TYR A 231 10.31 4.52 -3.27
CA TYR A 231 9.17 4.56 -4.19
C TYR A 231 7.88 4.11 -3.52
N ASN A 232 7.93 3.13 -2.61
CA ASN A 232 6.79 2.82 -1.74
C ASN A 232 6.45 4.06 -0.91
N TYR A 233 7.45 4.67 -0.26
CA TYR A 233 7.24 5.86 0.55
C TYR A 233 6.60 7.01 -0.26
N TYR A 234 7.16 7.35 -1.42
CA TYR A 234 6.62 8.42 -2.29
C TYR A 234 5.20 8.13 -2.76
N TYR A 235 4.90 6.87 -3.08
CA TYR A 235 3.56 6.46 -3.47
C TYR A 235 2.56 6.69 -2.34
N PHE A 236 2.83 6.19 -1.13
CA PHE A 236 1.92 6.37 0.00
C PHE A 236 1.82 7.83 0.46
N LEU A 237 2.91 8.60 0.39
CA LEU A 237 2.89 10.04 0.64
C LEU A 237 2.01 10.80 -0.36
N SER A 238 2.18 10.53 -1.65
CA SER A 238 1.43 11.22 -2.71
C SER A 238 -0.03 10.77 -2.78
N LYS A 239 -0.33 9.53 -2.39
CA LYS A 239 -1.70 9.02 -2.21
C LYS A 239 -2.49 9.88 -1.22
N ASN A 240 -1.86 10.31 -0.13
CA ASN A 240 -2.47 11.24 0.84
C ASN A 240 -2.82 12.59 0.19
N TYR A 241 -1.91 13.16 -0.59
CA TYR A 241 -2.19 14.40 -1.30
C TYR A 241 -3.32 14.26 -2.32
N TYR A 242 -3.33 13.16 -3.08
CA TYR A 242 -4.42 12.85 -4.01
C TYR A 242 -5.78 12.71 -3.31
N ALA A 243 -5.79 12.23 -2.07
CA ALA A 243 -6.98 12.17 -1.21
C ALA A 243 -7.39 13.52 -0.59
N GLY A 244 -6.71 14.63 -0.93
CA GLY A 244 -7.06 15.99 -0.49
C GLY A 244 -6.23 16.54 0.67
N ILE A 245 -5.20 15.83 1.14
CA ILE A 245 -4.34 16.27 2.24
C ILE A 245 -3.25 17.21 1.70
N HIS A 246 -3.63 18.45 1.44
CA HIS A 246 -2.82 19.42 0.71
C HIS A 246 -1.68 20.05 1.52
N SER A 247 -1.65 19.88 2.85
CA SER A 247 -0.50 20.33 3.67
C SER A 247 0.80 19.56 3.36
N LEU A 248 0.74 18.47 2.59
CA LEU A 248 1.92 17.78 2.06
C LEU A 248 2.53 18.48 0.82
N SER A 249 1.87 19.51 0.28
CA SER A 249 2.38 20.26 -0.89
C SER A 249 3.81 20.80 -0.78
N PRO A 250 4.35 21.20 0.40
CA PRO A 250 5.70 21.76 0.49
C PRO A 250 6.82 20.79 0.08
N VAL A 251 6.58 19.47 0.10
CA VAL A 251 7.57 18.46 -0.29
C VAL A 251 7.36 17.93 -1.71
N ARG A 252 6.31 18.37 -2.41
CA ARG A 252 5.95 17.93 -3.78
C ARG A 252 7.14 18.02 -4.75
N GLU A 253 7.72 19.21 -4.89
CA GLU A 253 8.81 19.45 -5.86
C GLU A 253 10.09 18.67 -5.49
N ILE A 254 10.32 18.46 -4.20
CA ILE A 254 11.46 17.67 -3.73
C ILE A 254 11.30 16.22 -4.19
N CYS A 255 10.13 15.62 -3.96
CA CYS A 255 9.81 14.26 -4.39
C CYS A 255 9.87 14.12 -5.91
N ILE A 256 9.26 15.05 -6.67
CA ILE A 256 9.28 15.02 -8.14
C ILE A 256 10.72 15.03 -8.64
N ARG A 257 11.55 15.98 -8.17
CA ARG A 257 12.95 16.09 -8.59
C ARG A 257 13.75 14.81 -8.29
N LYS A 258 13.59 14.23 -7.10
CA LYS A 258 14.25 12.97 -6.71
C LYS A 258 13.82 11.78 -7.57
N ILE A 259 12.56 11.75 -8.01
CA ILE A 259 12.07 10.72 -8.94
C ILE A 259 12.67 10.93 -10.34
N LEU A 260 12.70 12.18 -10.81
CA LEU A 260 13.21 12.51 -12.14
C LEU A 260 14.73 12.30 -12.27
N SER A 261 15.49 12.42 -11.17
CA SER A 261 16.92 12.10 -11.18
C SER A 261 17.23 10.61 -11.33
N ASP A 262 16.23 9.74 -11.12
CA ASP A 262 16.36 8.29 -11.13
C ASP A 262 15.77 7.64 -12.40
N VAL A 263 15.50 8.44 -13.43
CA VAL A 263 15.01 7.94 -14.72
C VAL A 263 16.18 7.32 -15.48
N ASN A 264 16.06 6.04 -15.81
CA ASN A 264 17.04 5.31 -16.61
C ASN A 264 16.89 5.61 -18.10
N ASN A 265 17.93 5.30 -18.88
CA ASN A 265 17.94 5.52 -20.34
C ASN A 265 16.84 4.75 -21.09
N ASN A 266 16.43 3.58 -20.57
CA ASN A 266 15.34 2.77 -21.14
C ASN A 266 13.94 3.25 -20.69
N GLY A 267 13.84 4.33 -19.90
CA GLY A 267 12.59 4.89 -19.42
C GLY A 267 12.06 4.29 -18.12
N THR A 268 12.67 3.23 -17.57
CA THR A 268 12.31 2.76 -16.23
C THR A 268 12.74 3.79 -15.19
N ILE A 269 12.05 3.81 -14.05
CA ILE A 269 12.37 4.66 -12.91
C ILE A 269 12.68 3.74 -11.73
N GLY A 270 13.81 3.99 -11.06
CA GLY A 270 14.30 3.11 -10.00
C GLY A 270 14.86 1.79 -10.56
N LYS A 271 14.73 0.72 -9.78
CA LYS A 271 15.43 -0.56 -10.02
C LYS A 271 14.62 -1.57 -10.84
N ASN A 272 13.29 -1.43 -10.88
CA ASN A 272 12.40 -2.40 -11.48
C ASN A 272 11.06 -1.78 -11.90
N ILE A 273 10.21 -2.58 -12.54
CA ILE A 273 8.93 -2.12 -13.08
C ILE A 273 7.89 -1.76 -12.02
N LEU A 274 7.94 -2.39 -10.84
CA LEU A 274 7.09 -2.04 -9.70
C LEU A 274 7.43 -0.64 -9.19
N GLU A 275 8.72 -0.33 -9.00
CA GLU A 275 9.17 1.02 -8.65
C GLU A 275 8.80 2.04 -9.73
N THR A 276 8.88 1.66 -11.02
CA THR A 276 8.43 2.50 -12.14
C THR A 276 6.94 2.81 -12.05
N ALA A 277 6.10 1.81 -11.75
CA ALA A 277 4.66 1.99 -11.58
C ALA A 277 4.34 2.91 -10.40
N LEU A 278 4.97 2.67 -9.24
CA LEU A 278 4.82 3.51 -8.04
C LEU A 278 5.26 4.97 -8.30
N ALA A 279 6.36 5.16 -9.02
CA ALA A 279 6.85 6.48 -9.42
C ALA A 279 5.86 7.20 -10.35
N ILE A 280 5.30 6.51 -11.35
CA ILE A 280 4.29 7.09 -12.24
C ILE A 280 3.03 7.48 -11.47
N CYS A 281 2.49 6.58 -10.63
CA CYS A 281 1.35 6.90 -9.77
C CYS A 281 1.63 8.12 -8.88
N THR A 282 2.86 8.21 -8.35
CA THR A 282 3.31 9.37 -7.57
C THR A 282 3.32 10.66 -8.38
N LEU A 283 3.93 10.65 -9.57
CA LEU A 283 3.98 11.83 -10.44
C LEU A 283 2.58 12.27 -10.86
N LEU A 284 1.66 11.33 -11.13
CA LEU A 284 0.26 11.59 -11.45
C LEU A 284 -0.52 12.13 -10.24
N ASN A 285 -0.32 11.59 -9.03
CA ASN A 285 -0.88 12.13 -7.78
C ASN A 285 -0.50 13.60 -7.58
N TRP A 286 0.73 13.94 -7.93
CA TRP A 286 1.23 15.31 -7.86
C TRP A 286 0.86 16.16 -9.08
N SER A 287 0.10 15.66 -10.06
CA SER A 287 -0.21 16.39 -11.30
C SER A 287 1.05 16.90 -12.03
N SER A 288 2.11 16.09 -12.05
CA SER A 288 3.31 16.38 -12.84
C SER A 288 3.06 16.09 -14.32
N ASN A 289 3.64 16.92 -15.21
CA ASN A 289 3.56 16.77 -16.66
C ASN A 289 4.89 16.29 -17.28
N SER A 290 5.76 15.65 -16.48
CA SER A 290 7.08 15.22 -16.93
C SER A 290 7.01 14.18 -18.05
N GLU A 291 7.88 14.30 -19.05
CA GLU A 291 8.05 13.29 -20.11
C GLU A 291 8.45 11.91 -19.55
N ALA A 292 9.02 11.86 -18.35
CA ALA A 292 9.34 10.61 -17.66
C ALA A 292 8.11 9.72 -17.47
N ILE A 293 6.91 10.30 -17.33
CA ILE A 293 5.66 9.56 -17.21
C ILE A 293 5.41 8.73 -18.48
N GLN A 294 5.49 9.36 -19.66
CA GLN A 294 5.29 8.67 -20.93
C GLN A 294 6.35 7.58 -21.18
N LYS A 295 7.61 7.87 -20.85
CA LYS A 295 8.71 6.90 -20.99
C LYS A 295 8.52 5.69 -20.06
N GLY A 296 8.14 5.94 -18.80
CA GLY A 296 7.86 4.89 -17.84
C GLY A 296 6.62 4.07 -18.20
N VAL A 297 5.56 4.70 -18.73
CA VAL A 297 4.39 3.97 -19.26
C VAL A 297 4.82 3.02 -20.38
N ASN A 298 5.67 3.47 -21.31
CA ASN A 298 6.17 2.60 -22.37
C ASN A 298 7.00 1.43 -21.82
N ALA A 299 7.81 1.66 -20.79
CA ALA A 299 8.54 0.59 -20.11
C ALA A 299 7.59 -0.43 -19.46
N ILE A 300 6.51 0.04 -18.79
CA ILE A 300 5.47 -0.84 -18.23
C ILE A 300 4.84 -1.70 -19.32
N LEU A 301 4.48 -1.13 -20.47
CA LEU A 301 3.90 -1.88 -21.58
C LEU A 301 4.86 -2.95 -22.12
N GLN A 302 6.17 -2.63 -22.20
CA GLN A 302 7.19 -3.55 -22.72
C GLN A 302 7.47 -4.73 -21.79
N GLU A 303 7.31 -4.56 -20.47
CA GLU A 303 7.51 -5.64 -19.49
C GLU A 303 6.25 -6.51 -19.26
N GLN A 304 5.10 -6.17 -19.86
CA GLN A 304 3.91 -7.02 -19.73
C GLN A 304 4.10 -8.34 -20.46
N THR A 305 3.81 -9.45 -19.80
CA THR A 305 3.87 -10.78 -20.42
C THR A 305 2.71 -11.00 -21.40
N GLU A 306 2.79 -12.08 -22.18
CA GLU A 306 1.68 -12.52 -23.04
C GLU A 306 0.39 -12.83 -22.26
N PHE A 307 0.52 -13.25 -20.99
CA PHE A 307 -0.57 -13.56 -20.08
C PHE A 307 -1.18 -12.32 -19.40
N GLY A 308 -0.65 -11.12 -19.68
CA GLY A 308 -1.18 -9.87 -19.15
C GLY A 308 -0.65 -9.45 -17.78
N ASN A 309 0.18 -10.27 -17.15
CA ASN A 309 0.78 -9.97 -15.86
C ASN A 309 2.18 -9.34 -15.99
N TRP A 310 2.69 -8.85 -14.87
CA TRP A 310 4.10 -8.53 -14.69
C TRP A 310 4.76 -9.54 -13.75
N LYS A 311 6.09 -9.60 -13.74
CA LYS A 311 6.87 -10.51 -12.89
C LYS A 311 6.62 -10.27 -11.40
N ILE A 312 6.89 -11.27 -10.57
CA ILE A 312 6.88 -11.13 -9.11
C ILE A 312 8.03 -10.19 -8.72
N LEU A 313 7.73 -9.22 -7.87
CA LEU A 313 8.70 -8.32 -7.27
C LEU A 313 8.36 -8.13 -5.78
N PRO A 314 9.38 -8.02 -4.90
CA PRO A 314 9.13 -7.74 -3.50
C PRO A 314 8.53 -6.36 -3.32
N PHE A 315 7.41 -6.28 -2.60
CA PHE A 315 6.70 -5.06 -2.23
C PHE A 315 6.97 -4.64 -0.77
N TYR A 316 7.22 -5.62 0.10
CA TYR A 316 7.55 -5.42 1.52
C TYR A 316 8.33 -6.61 2.07
N TYR A 317 8.84 -6.48 3.30
CA TYR A 317 9.80 -7.38 3.95
C TYR A 317 9.44 -7.56 5.41
N GLY A 318 10.04 -8.58 6.03
CA GLY A 318 9.84 -8.95 7.44
C GLY A 318 10.73 -8.17 8.40
N GLY A 319 11.37 -7.10 7.90
CA GLY A 319 12.32 -6.28 8.63
C GLY A 319 13.52 -5.86 7.78
N PRO A 320 14.38 -4.96 8.32
CA PRO A 320 15.53 -4.40 7.62
C PRO A 320 16.55 -5.42 7.09
N LYS A 321 16.66 -6.60 7.72
CA LYS A 321 17.58 -7.65 7.26
C LYS A 321 17.05 -8.42 6.06
N LYS A 322 15.77 -8.23 5.69
CA LYS A 322 15.14 -8.86 4.53
C LYS A 322 15.25 -10.39 4.54
N TYR A 323 15.15 -11.00 5.72
CA TYR A 323 15.10 -12.46 5.84
C TYR A 323 13.94 -13.09 5.06
N PHE A 324 12.85 -12.33 4.95
CA PHE A 324 11.72 -12.65 4.11
C PHE A 324 11.29 -11.41 3.33
N GLY A 325 10.89 -11.63 2.08
CA GLY A 325 10.21 -10.65 1.21
C GLY A 325 8.81 -11.14 0.85
N TRP A 326 7.90 -10.21 0.62
CA TRP A 326 6.54 -10.47 0.18
C TRP A 326 6.21 -9.71 -1.09
N GLY A 327 5.46 -10.36 -1.97
CA GLY A 327 5.16 -9.86 -3.29
C GLY A 327 4.39 -10.89 -4.11
N SER A 328 3.87 -10.47 -5.25
CA SER A 328 3.22 -11.39 -6.19
C SER A 328 3.09 -10.78 -7.58
N LYS A 329 2.65 -11.59 -8.54
CA LYS A 329 2.29 -11.10 -9.87
C LYS A 329 1.08 -10.18 -9.76
N GLU A 330 0.17 -10.48 -8.85
CA GLU A 330 -1.07 -9.77 -8.58
C GLU A 330 -0.78 -8.36 -8.07
N ILE A 331 0.08 -8.22 -7.06
CA ILE A 331 0.48 -6.91 -6.52
C ILE A 331 1.15 -6.07 -7.62
N THR A 332 2.15 -6.64 -8.31
CA THR A 332 2.88 -5.91 -9.35
C THR A 332 1.96 -5.50 -10.50
N THR A 333 1.08 -6.41 -10.93
CA THR A 333 0.11 -6.14 -11.99
C THR A 333 -0.87 -5.05 -11.58
N ALA A 334 -1.37 -5.06 -10.34
CA ALA A 334 -2.30 -4.06 -9.86
C ALA A 334 -1.71 -2.64 -9.89
N PHE A 335 -0.46 -2.46 -9.44
CA PHE A 335 0.21 -1.15 -9.51
C PHE A 335 0.50 -0.72 -10.95
N CYS A 336 0.93 -1.63 -11.83
CA CYS A 336 1.06 -1.33 -13.25
C CYS A 336 -0.27 -0.88 -13.87
N LEU A 337 -1.37 -1.58 -13.55
CA LEU A 337 -2.71 -1.22 -14.02
C LEU A 337 -3.19 0.13 -13.50
N GLU A 338 -2.93 0.46 -12.23
CA GLU A 338 -3.21 1.79 -11.70
C GLU A 338 -2.48 2.86 -12.53
N ALA A 339 -1.18 2.70 -12.72
CA ALA A 339 -0.35 3.66 -13.47
C ALA A 339 -0.89 3.88 -14.89
N LEU A 340 -1.17 2.80 -15.63
CA LEU A 340 -1.71 2.86 -16.99
C LEU A 340 -3.09 3.49 -17.05
N THR A 341 -3.99 3.09 -16.16
CA THR A 341 -5.38 3.56 -16.14
C THR A 341 -5.44 5.06 -15.82
N ARG A 342 -4.67 5.49 -14.82
CA ARG A 342 -4.61 6.90 -14.42
C ARG A 342 -3.94 7.76 -15.48
N TYR A 343 -2.91 7.25 -16.14
CA TYR A 343 -2.27 7.94 -17.26
C TYR A 343 -3.28 8.24 -18.39
N ILE A 344 -4.11 7.27 -18.78
CA ILE A 344 -5.18 7.51 -19.77
C ILE A 344 -6.16 8.58 -19.29
N LYS A 345 -6.60 8.49 -18.03
CA LYS A 345 -7.58 9.44 -17.46
C LYS A 345 -7.05 10.88 -17.49
N GLU A 346 -5.81 11.11 -17.08
CA GLU A 346 -5.22 12.45 -17.10
C GLU A 346 -5.05 12.99 -18.53
N ASN A 347 -4.61 12.16 -19.49
CA ASN A 347 -4.51 12.60 -20.88
C ASN A 347 -5.87 12.91 -21.53
N LYS A 348 -6.94 12.23 -21.13
CA LYS A 348 -8.30 12.59 -21.57
C LYS A 348 -8.69 13.97 -21.06
N LYS A 349 -8.43 14.28 -19.78
CA LYS A 349 -8.73 15.62 -19.20
C LYS A 349 -8.03 16.74 -19.98
N THR A 350 -6.77 16.57 -20.34
CA THR A 350 -6.00 17.58 -21.08
C THR A 350 -6.42 17.75 -22.55
N LYS A 351 -7.14 16.77 -23.15
CA LYS A 351 -7.63 16.87 -24.54
C LYS A 351 -8.91 17.72 -24.68
N TYR A 352 -9.61 17.99 -23.58
CA TYR A 352 -10.89 18.74 -23.55
C TYR A 352 -10.78 20.13 -22.92
N ILE A 353 -9.55 20.61 -22.69
CA ILE A 353 -9.20 22.00 -22.38
C ILE A 353 -8.46 22.54 -23.59
#